data_AF-A0A3D0VC78-F1
#
_entry.id   AF-A0A3D0VC78-F1
#
_cell.length_a   1.000
_cell.length_b   1.000
_cell.length_c   1.000
_cell.angle_alpha   90.00
_cell.angle_beta   90.00
_cell.angle_gamma   90.00
#
_symmetry.space_group_name_H-M   'P 1'
#
loop_
_entity.id
_entity.type
_entity.pdbx_description
1 polymer ?
#
loop_
_entity_poly.entity_id
_entity_poly.type
_entity_poly.pdbx_seq_one_letter_code
_entity_poly.pdbx_strand_id
1 'polypeptide(L)'
;RSVYESRVEMGRQLARENTQDADIVIPVPESGTPAAVGYAEESGIPFAHGFVKNSYVGRTFIQPSQTLRQLGIRLKLNALESVIRGKRVVVVDDSIVRGNTQRAIVRMLREAGAASVHIKISSPPVKWPCFYGIDFASRAELIANGATIEEISQAIGADSLAYISEDGMINATRQPRERLCTACFTGQYPIELPGADKLGKNLLERTDLGGLTPSPAALPGATAALAVSSVDDGEDPAGKTGATGCDPGPDAEFENLLTEEDHVPAILHVATAPGADKKESV
;
A
#
# COMPACT_ATOMS: atom_id res chain seq x y z
N ARG A 1 17.54 12.84 13.87
CA ARG A 1 18.01 12.22 12.61
C ARG A 1 17.11 12.73 11.50
N SER A 2 17.62 12.99 10.30
CA SER A 2 16.74 13.41 9.19
C SER A 2 15.86 12.24 8.74
N VAL A 3 14.77 12.54 8.02
CA VAL A 3 13.89 11.48 7.46
C VAL A 3 14.67 10.60 6.48
N TYR A 4 15.51 11.22 5.64
CA TYR A 4 16.35 10.50 4.68
C TYR A 4 17.30 9.52 5.39
N GLU A 5 18.07 10.00 6.37
CA GLU A 5 19.00 9.15 7.14
C GLU A 5 18.29 8.03 7.89
N SER A 6 17.07 8.29 8.37
CA SER A 6 16.27 7.27 9.05
C SER A 6 15.87 6.16 8.08
N ARG A 7 15.44 6.51 6.86
CA ARG A 7 15.09 5.52 5.83
C ARG A 7 16.31 4.73 5.34
N VAL A 8 17.47 5.37 5.19
CA VAL A 8 18.71 4.65 4.87
C VAL A 8 19.05 3.67 5.99
N GLU A 9 18.95 4.07 7.26
CA GLU A 9 19.20 3.13 8.37
C GLU A 9 18.15 2.02 8.44
N MET A 10 16.87 2.28 8.15
CA MET A 10 15.86 1.23 8.03
C MET A 10 16.27 0.20 6.98
N GLY A 11 16.82 0.64 5.85
CA GLY A 11 17.41 -0.23 4.83
C GLY A 11 18.53 -1.13 5.36
N ARG A 12 19.49 -0.55 6.08
CA ARG A 12 20.59 -1.31 6.70
C ARG A 12 20.07 -2.32 7.71
N GLN A 13 19.19 -1.88 8.60
CA GLN A 13 18.59 -2.75 9.61
C GLN A 13 17.81 -3.91 8.97
N LEU A 14 17.06 -3.63 7.91
CA LEU A 14 16.33 -4.64 7.14
C LEU A 14 17.28 -5.69 6.53
N ALA A 15 18.45 -5.30 6.04
CA ALA A 15 19.47 -6.22 5.50
C ALA A 15 20.11 -7.09 6.60
N ARG A 16 20.35 -6.53 7.79
CA ARG A 16 20.86 -7.28 8.96
C ARG A 16 19.89 -8.34 9.43
N GLU A 17 18.60 -8.01 9.44
CA GLU A 17 17.54 -8.91 9.88
C GLU A 17 17.20 -9.98 8.83
N ASN A 18 17.33 -9.63 7.54
CA ASN A 18 16.75 -10.43 6.45
C ASN A 18 17.71 -10.59 5.27
N THR A 19 18.89 -11.17 5.53
CA THR A 19 19.89 -11.46 4.49
C THR A 19 19.28 -12.28 3.34
N GLN A 20 19.69 -11.97 2.12
CA GLN A 20 19.23 -12.63 0.90
C GLN A 20 20.40 -12.80 -0.05
N ASP A 21 20.55 -13.97 -0.64
CA ASP A 21 21.45 -14.15 -1.78
C ASP A 21 20.73 -13.69 -3.05
N ALA A 22 21.29 -12.67 -3.70
CA ALA A 22 20.74 -12.03 -4.91
C ALA A 22 21.84 -11.27 -5.67
N ASP A 23 21.57 -10.92 -6.92
CA ASP A 23 22.57 -10.32 -7.80
C ASP A 23 22.49 -8.79 -7.80
N ILE A 24 21.30 -8.24 -7.56
CA ILE A 24 21.06 -6.79 -7.50
C ILE A 24 19.98 -6.41 -6.48
N VAL A 25 20.14 -5.22 -5.91
CA VAL A 25 19.12 -4.53 -5.11
C VAL A 25 18.54 -3.39 -5.95
N ILE A 26 17.22 -3.35 -6.10
CA ILE A 26 16.51 -2.30 -6.81
C ILE A 26 15.47 -1.64 -5.89
N PRO A 27 15.28 -0.31 -5.98
CA PRO A 27 14.22 0.37 -5.25
C PRO A 27 12.91 0.32 -6.01
N VAL A 28 11.78 0.38 -5.30
CA VAL A 28 10.53 0.92 -5.85
C VAL A 28 10.60 2.45 -5.74
N PRO A 29 10.75 3.19 -6.86
CA PRO A 29 10.95 4.63 -6.81
C PRO A 29 9.63 5.36 -6.48
N GLU A 30 9.66 6.46 -5.71
CA GLU A 30 10.84 7.14 -5.15
C GLU A 30 11.04 6.89 -3.66
N SER A 31 9.98 6.54 -2.94
CA SER A 31 9.98 6.46 -1.48
C SER A 31 10.86 5.34 -0.94
N GLY A 32 10.95 4.21 -1.65
CA GLY A 32 11.81 3.07 -1.32
C GLY A 32 13.30 3.30 -1.60
N THR A 33 13.67 4.33 -2.36
CA THR A 33 15.06 4.56 -2.78
C THR A 33 16.06 4.67 -1.62
N PRO A 34 15.84 5.48 -0.57
CA PRO A 34 16.81 5.57 0.52
C PRO A 34 16.99 4.25 1.27
N ALA A 35 15.91 3.49 1.47
CA ALA A 35 15.98 2.17 2.11
C ALA A 35 16.72 1.16 1.23
N ALA A 36 16.52 1.18 -0.09
CA ALA A 36 17.26 0.33 -1.02
C ALA A 36 18.77 0.62 -1.00
N VAL A 37 19.15 1.91 -0.94
CA VAL A 37 20.55 2.33 -0.78
C VAL A 37 21.14 1.73 0.49
N GLY A 38 20.47 1.89 1.63
CA GLY A 38 20.93 1.32 2.90
C GLY A 38 21.01 -0.21 2.88
N TYR A 39 20.02 -0.87 2.28
CA TYR A 39 20.02 -2.33 2.17
C TYR A 39 21.21 -2.82 1.32
N ALA A 40 21.47 -2.19 0.18
CA ALA A 40 22.59 -2.53 -0.69
C ALA A 40 23.95 -2.32 -0.01
N GLU A 41 24.14 -1.18 0.67
CA GLU A 41 25.35 -0.88 1.43
C GLU A 41 25.65 -1.93 2.50
N GLU A 42 24.62 -2.34 3.27
CA GLU A 42 24.79 -3.28 4.37
C GLU A 42 24.92 -4.73 3.88
N SER A 43 24.16 -5.13 2.86
CA SER A 43 24.21 -6.49 2.32
C SER A 43 25.42 -6.75 1.41
N GLY A 44 26.06 -5.69 0.90
CA GLY A 44 27.12 -5.78 -0.11
C GLY A 44 26.63 -6.13 -1.52
N ILE A 45 25.32 -6.25 -1.73
CA ILE A 45 24.73 -6.54 -3.05
C ILE A 45 24.70 -5.25 -3.87
N PRO A 46 25.12 -5.27 -5.15
CA PRO A 46 25.12 -4.08 -6.00
C PRO A 46 23.74 -3.41 -6.10
N PHE A 47 23.71 -2.10 -5.88
CA PHE A 47 22.53 -1.27 -6.13
C PHE A 47 22.38 -0.98 -7.62
N ALA A 48 21.16 -1.10 -8.14
CA ALA A 48 20.83 -0.69 -9.50
C ALA A 48 19.42 -0.07 -9.56
N HIS A 49 19.20 0.79 -10.55
CA HIS A 49 17.83 1.17 -10.91
C HIS A 49 17.24 0.10 -11.82
N GLY A 50 16.28 -0.67 -11.31
CA GLY A 50 15.51 -1.65 -12.09
C GLY A 50 14.25 -1.06 -12.72
N PHE A 51 13.82 0.12 -12.29
CA PHE A 51 12.64 0.81 -12.80
C PHE A 51 12.98 2.23 -13.21
N VAL A 52 12.28 2.72 -14.23
CA VAL A 52 12.14 4.14 -14.52
C VAL A 52 10.72 4.54 -14.18
N LYS A 53 10.57 5.47 -13.24
CA LYS A 53 9.30 6.10 -12.94
C LYS A 53 8.97 7.09 -14.05
N ASN A 54 7.75 6.99 -14.58
CA ASN A 54 7.25 7.99 -15.50
C ASN A 54 6.78 9.22 -14.69
N SER A 55 7.58 10.28 -14.72
CA SER A 55 7.29 11.54 -13.99
C SER A 55 6.10 12.32 -14.54
N TYR A 56 5.59 11.95 -15.71
CA TYR A 56 4.52 12.66 -16.43
C TYR A 56 3.17 11.93 -16.38
N VAL A 57 3.03 10.90 -15.52
CA VAL A 57 1.73 10.24 -15.35
C VAL A 57 0.76 11.19 -14.65
N GLY A 58 -0.17 11.71 -15.44
CA GLY A 58 -1.31 12.49 -14.96
C GLY A 58 -2.32 11.65 -14.18
N ARG A 59 -3.39 12.31 -13.72
CA ARG A 59 -4.55 11.59 -13.17
C ARG A 59 -5.17 10.78 -14.31
N THR A 60 -5.33 9.47 -14.12
CA THR A 60 -6.18 8.66 -15.00
C THR A 60 -7.62 9.09 -14.79
N PHE A 61 -8.38 9.28 -15.86
CA PHE A 61 -9.82 9.55 -15.78
C PHE A 61 -10.56 8.30 -15.28
N ILE A 62 -11.89 8.38 -15.14
CA ILE A 62 -12.71 7.22 -14.75
C ILE A 62 -12.53 6.15 -15.83
N GLN A 63 -11.70 5.15 -15.55
CA GLN A 63 -11.44 4.06 -16.47
C GLN A 63 -12.54 3.00 -16.34
N PRO A 64 -13.16 2.58 -17.46
CA PRO A 64 -14.33 1.70 -17.44
C PRO A 64 -14.03 0.26 -16.98
N SER A 65 -12.75 -0.16 -16.94
CA SER A 65 -12.37 -1.53 -16.56
C SER A 65 -11.22 -1.58 -15.54
N GLN A 66 -11.23 -2.61 -14.68
CA GLN A 66 -10.09 -2.93 -13.79
C GLN A 66 -8.81 -3.21 -14.57
N THR A 67 -8.93 -3.71 -15.80
CA THR A 67 -7.84 -3.99 -16.71
C THR A 67 -7.09 -2.72 -17.11
N LEU A 68 -7.82 -1.67 -17.51
CA LEU A 68 -7.24 -0.35 -17.81
C LEU A 68 -6.58 0.27 -16.56
N ARG A 69 -7.13 0.00 -15.37
CA ARG A 69 -6.51 0.44 -14.11
C ARG A 69 -5.17 -0.24 -13.83
N GLN A 70 -5.05 -1.54 -14.15
CA GLN A 70 -3.78 -2.27 -14.06
C GLN A 70 -2.77 -1.77 -15.11
N LEU A 71 -3.23 -1.43 -16.32
CA LEU A 71 -2.41 -0.73 -17.33
C LEU A 71 -1.90 0.61 -16.79
N GLY A 72 -2.72 1.35 -16.04
CA GLY A 72 -2.34 2.56 -15.32
C GLY A 72 -1.17 2.41 -14.33
N ILE A 73 -0.89 1.20 -13.84
CA ILE A 73 0.29 0.91 -13.00
C ILE A 73 1.53 0.68 -13.89
N ARG A 74 1.40 -0.07 -14.99
CA ARG A 74 2.46 -0.19 -16.01
C ARG A 74 2.86 1.18 -16.59
N LEU A 75 1.90 2.10 -16.74
CA LEU A 75 2.19 3.47 -17.17
C LEU A 75 3.04 4.26 -16.17
N LYS A 76 3.02 3.90 -14.87
CA LYS A 76 3.76 4.59 -13.80
C LYS A 76 5.20 4.12 -13.63
N LEU A 77 5.46 2.84 -13.85
CA LEU A 77 6.76 2.22 -13.65
C LEU A 77 7.10 1.35 -14.86
N ASN A 78 8.27 1.56 -15.45
CA ASN A 78 8.78 0.75 -16.54
C ASN A 78 9.99 -0.04 -16.05
N ALA A 79 9.95 -1.36 -16.17
CA ALA A 79 11.07 -2.23 -15.85
C ALA A 79 12.19 -2.12 -16.90
N LEU A 80 13.44 -2.03 -16.44
CA LEU A 80 14.62 -2.01 -17.29
C LEU A 80 15.11 -3.45 -17.53
N GLU A 81 14.60 -4.07 -18.59
CA GLU A 81 14.88 -5.47 -18.92
C GLU A 81 16.38 -5.80 -18.99
N SER A 82 17.19 -4.89 -19.55
CA SER A 82 18.65 -5.05 -19.63
C SER A 82 19.34 -5.16 -18.27
N VAL A 83 18.73 -4.60 -17.22
CA VAL A 83 19.21 -4.69 -15.84
C VAL A 83 18.69 -5.95 -15.15
N ILE A 84 17.46 -6.38 -15.46
CA ILE A 84 16.73 -7.41 -14.71
C ILE A 84 16.93 -8.83 -15.26
N ARG A 85 17.04 -8.99 -16.57
CA ARG A 85 16.99 -10.30 -17.24
C ARG A 85 18.01 -11.29 -16.65
N GLY A 86 17.51 -12.45 -16.25
CA GLY A 86 18.28 -13.58 -15.72
C GLY A 86 18.81 -13.39 -14.29
N LYS A 87 18.51 -12.28 -13.62
CA LYS A 87 19.03 -11.98 -12.27
C LYS A 87 18.05 -12.35 -11.17
N ARG A 88 18.61 -12.66 -10.00
CA ARG A 88 17.92 -12.74 -8.70
C ARG A 88 17.86 -11.34 -8.13
N VAL A 89 16.66 -10.80 -7.95
CA VAL A 89 16.44 -9.38 -7.67
C VAL A 89 15.86 -9.21 -6.27
N VAL A 90 16.52 -8.38 -5.46
CA VAL A 90 15.92 -7.84 -4.23
C VAL A 90 15.23 -6.53 -4.57
N VAL A 91 13.93 -6.45 -4.29
CA VAL A 91 13.12 -5.24 -4.48
C VAL A 91 12.82 -4.64 -3.12
N VAL A 92 13.26 -3.41 -2.90
CA VAL A 92 13.03 -2.70 -1.63
C VAL A 92 11.95 -1.65 -1.81
N ASP A 93 10.92 -1.72 -0.97
CA ASP A 93 9.79 -0.79 -0.94
C ASP A 93 9.56 -0.24 0.49
N ASP A 94 8.75 0.80 0.62
CA ASP A 94 8.43 1.40 1.90
C ASP A 94 7.42 0.58 2.71
N SER A 95 6.36 0.09 2.06
CA SER A 95 5.19 -0.47 2.73
C SER A 95 4.34 -1.32 1.79
N ILE A 96 3.56 -2.23 2.38
CA ILE A 96 2.51 -2.97 1.68
C ILE A 96 1.20 -2.76 2.43
N VAL A 97 0.24 -2.08 1.78
CA VAL A 97 -1.10 -1.84 2.33
C VAL A 97 -2.09 -2.88 1.80
N ARG A 98 -2.38 -2.83 0.49
CA ARG A 98 -3.32 -3.76 -0.18
C ARG A 98 -2.62 -4.82 -1.04
N GLY A 99 -1.32 -4.68 -1.31
CA GLY A 99 -0.53 -5.60 -2.13
C GLY A 99 -0.70 -5.50 -3.65
N ASN A 100 -1.66 -4.73 -4.16
CA ASN A 100 -1.89 -4.59 -5.61
C ASN A 100 -0.66 -4.07 -6.37
N THR A 101 0.02 -3.06 -5.82
CA THR A 101 1.23 -2.49 -6.40
C THR A 101 2.34 -3.53 -6.46
N GLN A 102 2.58 -4.25 -5.36
CA GLN A 102 3.63 -5.25 -5.27
C GLN A 102 3.35 -6.44 -6.20
N ARG A 103 2.09 -6.89 -6.32
CA ARG A 103 1.68 -7.90 -7.29
C ARG A 103 2.01 -7.48 -8.73
N ALA A 104 1.71 -6.23 -9.10
CA ALA A 104 2.01 -5.70 -10.42
C ALA A 104 3.53 -5.58 -10.66
N ILE A 105 4.29 -5.14 -9.65
CA ILE A 105 5.76 -5.05 -9.69
C ILE A 105 6.39 -6.42 -9.90
N VAL A 106 5.97 -7.43 -9.12
CA VAL A 106 6.49 -8.80 -9.25
C VAL A 106 6.20 -9.35 -10.64
N ARG A 107 4.95 -9.20 -11.13
CA ARG A 107 4.57 -9.60 -12.50
C ARG A 107 5.47 -8.95 -13.54
N MET A 108 5.66 -7.63 -13.46
CA MET A 108 6.50 -6.87 -14.40
C MET A 108 7.96 -7.33 -14.40
N LEU A 109 8.52 -7.64 -13.23
CA LEU A 109 9.89 -8.16 -13.12
C LEU A 109 10.02 -9.57 -13.71
N ARG A 110 9.01 -10.41 -13.51
CA ARG A 110 8.96 -11.75 -14.13
C ARG A 110 8.85 -11.67 -15.64
N GLU A 111 8.00 -10.78 -16.17
CA GLU A 111 7.89 -10.48 -17.60
C GLU A 111 9.21 -9.96 -18.17
N ALA A 112 9.95 -9.14 -17.43
CA ALA A 112 11.30 -8.69 -17.77
C ALA A 112 12.40 -9.78 -17.61
N GLY A 113 12.02 -11.00 -17.23
CA GLY A 113 12.91 -12.16 -17.18
C GLY A 113 13.72 -12.33 -15.88
N ALA A 114 13.26 -11.80 -14.74
CA ALA A 114 13.90 -12.04 -13.45
C ALA A 114 13.89 -13.53 -13.06
N ALA A 115 15.04 -14.05 -12.63
CA ALA A 115 15.19 -15.44 -12.18
C ALA A 115 14.46 -15.69 -10.85
N SER A 116 14.55 -14.74 -9.92
CA SER A 116 13.77 -14.69 -8.68
C SER A 116 13.56 -13.24 -8.23
N VAL A 117 12.49 -13.01 -7.47
CA VAL A 117 12.05 -11.72 -6.97
C VAL A 117 11.81 -11.80 -5.45
N HIS A 118 12.66 -11.12 -4.70
CA HIS A 118 12.66 -11.10 -3.23
C HIS A 118 12.22 -9.71 -2.75
N ILE A 119 11.04 -9.60 -2.15
CA ILE A 119 10.50 -8.32 -1.67
C ILE A 119 10.98 -8.05 -0.24
N LYS A 120 11.49 -6.84 0.00
CA LYS A 120 11.95 -6.37 1.32
C LYS A 120 11.27 -5.04 1.63
N ILE A 121 10.59 -4.96 2.77
CA ILE A 121 9.75 -3.82 3.14
C ILE A 121 10.33 -3.09 4.34
N SER A 122 10.58 -1.79 4.18
CA SER A 122 11.19 -0.93 5.20
C SER A 122 10.21 -0.35 6.22
N SER A 123 9.04 -0.98 6.37
CA SER A 123 8.10 -0.79 7.47
C SER A 123 7.60 -2.14 7.98
N PRO A 124 7.12 -2.23 9.24
CA PRO A 124 6.41 -3.41 9.72
C PRO A 124 5.09 -3.64 8.97
N PRO A 125 4.50 -4.84 9.04
CA PRO A 125 3.22 -5.12 8.40
C PRO A 125 2.11 -4.20 8.92
N VAL A 126 1.43 -3.49 8.01
CA VAL A 126 0.29 -2.64 8.36
C VAL A 126 -0.95 -3.51 8.58
N LYS A 127 -1.36 -3.63 9.85
CA LYS A 127 -2.48 -4.49 10.27
C LYS A 127 -3.74 -3.70 10.66
N TRP A 128 -3.59 -2.39 10.86
CA TRP A 128 -4.65 -1.54 11.38
C TRP A 128 -4.74 -0.21 10.60
N PRO A 129 -5.97 0.31 10.39
CA PRO A 129 -6.16 1.60 9.72
C PRO A 129 -5.68 2.76 10.59
N CYS A 130 -5.34 3.91 10.01
CA CYS A 130 -5.03 5.11 10.80
C CYS A 130 -6.30 5.92 11.07
N PHE A 131 -6.45 6.44 12.29
CA PHE A 131 -7.52 7.37 12.67
C PHE A 131 -7.01 8.80 12.96
N TYR A 132 -5.73 9.07 12.66
CA TYR A 132 -5.06 10.35 12.92
C TYR A 132 -4.66 11.09 11.63
N GLY A 133 -5.42 10.88 10.55
CA GLY A 133 -5.31 11.67 9.33
C GLY A 133 -4.51 11.06 8.17
N ILE A 134 -4.05 9.81 8.29
CA ILE A 134 -3.50 9.07 7.13
C ILE A 134 -4.63 8.23 6.51
N ASP A 135 -4.91 8.41 5.22
CA ASP A 135 -5.95 7.66 4.49
C ASP A 135 -5.50 6.20 4.29
N PHE A 136 -6.05 5.30 5.10
CA PHE A 136 -5.87 3.86 4.97
C PHE A 136 -7.09 3.19 4.34
N ALA A 137 -6.83 2.04 3.71
CA ALA A 137 -7.89 1.12 3.38
C ALA A 137 -8.63 0.66 4.65
N SER A 138 -9.85 0.16 4.50
CA SER A 138 -10.53 -0.49 5.62
C SER A 138 -9.70 -1.67 6.12
N ARG A 139 -9.88 -2.07 7.38
CA ARG A 139 -9.11 -3.17 7.97
C ARG A 139 -9.21 -4.46 7.17
N ALA A 140 -10.37 -4.74 6.57
CA ALA A 140 -10.60 -5.91 5.73
C ALA A 140 -9.83 -5.87 4.39
N GLU A 141 -9.44 -4.68 3.92
CA GLU A 141 -8.68 -4.50 2.67
C GLU A 141 -7.15 -4.51 2.89
N LEU A 142 -6.69 -4.55 4.14
CA LEU A 142 -5.25 -4.63 4.46
C LEU A 142 -4.75 -6.06 4.25
N ILE A 143 -3.70 -6.23 3.44
CA ILE A 143 -3.19 -7.55 3.08
C ILE A 143 -2.61 -8.30 4.28
N ALA A 144 -2.09 -7.58 5.28
CA ALA A 144 -1.51 -8.18 6.48
C ALA A 144 -2.54 -8.42 7.60
N ASN A 145 -3.83 -8.12 7.37
CA ASN A 145 -4.86 -8.37 8.37
C ASN A 145 -5.18 -9.86 8.46
N GLY A 146 -4.60 -10.53 9.45
CA GLY A 146 -4.84 -11.95 9.72
C GLY A 146 -4.03 -12.90 8.84
N ALA A 147 -3.18 -12.39 7.94
CA ALA A 147 -2.31 -13.17 7.09
C ALA A 147 -0.88 -13.27 7.66
N THR A 148 -0.27 -14.43 7.45
CA THR A 148 1.16 -14.71 7.67
C THR A 148 2.02 -14.10 6.57
N ILE A 149 3.33 -13.98 6.81
CA ILE A 149 4.25 -13.41 5.81
C ILE A 149 4.29 -14.29 4.56
N GLU A 150 4.22 -15.60 4.74
CA GLU A 150 4.20 -16.61 3.69
C GLU A 150 2.95 -16.46 2.81
N GLU A 151 1.77 -16.31 3.42
CA GLU A 151 0.52 -16.07 2.70
C GLU A 151 0.56 -14.77 1.91
N ILE A 152 1.13 -13.70 2.48
CA ILE A 152 1.30 -12.43 1.77
C ILE A 152 2.27 -12.57 0.60
N SER A 153 3.41 -13.27 0.79
CA SER A 153 4.41 -13.52 -0.26
C SER A 153 3.78 -14.27 -1.44
N GLN A 154 3.02 -15.32 -1.15
CA GLN A 154 2.28 -16.08 -2.16
C GLN A 154 1.22 -15.22 -2.84
N ALA A 155 0.48 -14.42 -2.05
CA ALA A 155 -0.54 -13.53 -2.58
C ALA A 155 0.04 -12.54 -3.58
N ILE A 156 1.21 -11.94 -3.33
CA ILE A 156 1.85 -11.00 -4.28
C ILE A 156 2.67 -11.70 -5.38
N GLY A 157 2.88 -13.02 -5.28
CA GLY A 157 3.62 -13.83 -6.26
C GLY A 157 5.15 -13.77 -6.13
N ALA A 158 5.67 -13.29 -5.00
CA ALA A 158 7.11 -13.16 -4.75
C ALA A 158 7.72 -14.47 -4.22
N ASP A 159 8.99 -14.73 -4.54
CA ASP A 159 9.73 -15.91 -4.03
C ASP A 159 9.97 -15.83 -2.53
N SER A 160 10.16 -14.61 -2.01
CA SER A 160 10.22 -14.36 -0.58
C SER A 160 9.77 -12.94 -0.27
N LEU A 161 9.23 -12.75 0.92
CA LEU A 161 8.88 -11.46 1.48
C LEU A 161 9.48 -11.32 2.87
N ALA A 162 10.04 -10.16 3.19
CA ALA A 162 10.39 -9.83 4.55
C ALA A 162 10.05 -8.36 4.87
N TYR A 163 9.70 -8.13 6.13
CA TYR A 163 9.47 -6.81 6.70
C TYR A 163 10.57 -6.51 7.71
N ILE A 164 10.92 -5.23 7.87
CA ILE A 164 11.72 -4.79 9.01
C ILE A 164 10.93 -5.01 10.30
N SER A 165 11.63 -5.36 11.37
CA SER A 165 11.04 -5.42 12.70
C SER A 165 10.54 -4.03 13.16
N GLU A 166 9.52 -4.00 14.02
CA GLU A 166 9.02 -2.73 14.60
C GLU A 166 10.13 -2.02 15.38
N ASP A 167 10.87 -2.75 16.21
CA ASP A 167 11.98 -2.21 16.98
C ASP A 167 13.12 -1.74 16.06
N GLY A 168 13.43 -2.50 15.00
CA GLY A 168 14.40 -2.10 13.98
C GLY A 168 14.03 -0.77 13.31
N MET A 169 12.76 -0.62 12.94
CA MET A 169 12.25 0.63 12.35
C MET A 169 12.33 1.80 13.35
N ILE A 170 11.90 1.61 14.59
CA ILE A 170 11.93 2.65 15.62
C ILE A 170 13.37 3.07 15.93
N ASN A 171 14.26 2.10 16.14
CA ASN A 171 15.67 2.34 16.44
C ASN A 171 16.36 3.13 15.31
N ALA A 172 15.99 2.86 14.06
CA ALA A 172 16.50 3.60 12.90
C ALA A 172 16.15 5.11 12.94
N THR A 173 15.06 5.51 13.61
CA THR A 173 14.69 6.93 13.76
C THR A 173 15.47 7.67 14.85
N ARG A 174 16.05 6.92 15.81
CA ARG A 174 16.60 7.45 17.08
C ARG A 174 15.60 8.29 17.89
N GLN A 175 14.30 8.12 17.66
CA GLN A 175 13.27 8.72 18.50
C GLN A 175 12.89 7.75 19.63
N PRO A 176 12.58 8.26 20.83
CA PRO A 176 11.97 7.46 21.88
C PRO A 176 10.67 6.83 21.38
N ARG A 177 10.44 5.55 21.70
CA ARG A 177 9.25 4.80 21.28
C ARG A 177 7.96 5.51 21.69
N GLU A 178 7.96 6.13 22.86
CA GLU A 178 6.82 6.84 23.46
C GLU A 178 6.42 8.10 22.68
N ARG A 179 7.29 8.59 21.80
CA ARG A 179 7.02 9.74 20.91
C ARG A 179 6.55 9.33 19.52
N LEU A 180 6.43 8.03 19.25
CA LEU A 180 6.01 7.50 17.97
C LEU A 180 4.68 6.77 18.12
N CYS A 181 3.72 7.11 17.27
CA CYS A 181 2.52 6.31 17.13
C CYS A 181 2.84 5.07 16.27
N THR A 182 2.64 3.87 16.82
CA THR A 182 2.81 2.60 16.10
C THR A 182 1.49 1.85 15.88
N ALA A 183 0.36 2.53 16.10
CA ALA A 183 -0.97 1.92 16.09
C ALA A 183 -1.31 1.19 14.79
N CYS A 184 -0.81 1.66 13.64
CA CYS A 184 -1.03 1.00 12.34
C CYS A 184 -0.44 -0.43 12.30
N PHE A 185 0.57 -0.71 13.12
CA PHE A 185 1.23 -2.02 13.22
C PHE A 185 0.72 -2.82 14.42
N THR A 186 0.51 -2.15 15.57
CA THR A 186 0.23 -2.79 16.86
C THR A 186 -1.25 -2.84 17.22
N GLY A 187 -2.06 -1.93 16.68
CA GLY A 187 -3.45 -1.71 17.09
C GLY A 187 -3.59 -0.94 18.41
N GLN A 188 -2.49 -0.48 19.01
CA GLN A 188 -2.49 0.29 20.25
C GLN A 188 -2.53 1.79 19.94
N TYR A 189 -3.72 2.39 20.05
CA TYR A 189 -3.96 3.80 19.77
C TYR A 189 -3.70 4.64 21.01
N PRO A 190 -2.79 5.65 20.96
CA PRO A 190 -2.51 6.52 22.10
C PRO A 190 -3.71 7.37 22.55
N ILE A 191 -4.62 7.69 21.63
CA ILE A 191 -5.88 8.37 21.91
C ILE A 191 -6.98 7.33 21.74
N GLU A 192 -7.85 7.26 22.75
CA GLU A 192 -8.91 6.25 22.80
C GLU A 192 -9.87 6.46 21.63
N LEU A 193 -10.19 5.34 21.00
CA LEU A 193 -11.07 5.32 19.86
C LEU A 193 -12.52 5.20 20.33
N PRO A 194 -13.50 5.81 19.62
CA PRO A 194 -14.91 5.59 19.87
C PRO A 194 -15.27 4.10 19.74
N GLY A 195 -16.46 3.75 20.24
CA GLY A 195 -17.00 2.39 20.09
C GLY A 195 -16.92 1.87 18.65
N ALA A 196 -16.79 0.56 18.48
CA ALA A 196 -16.61 -0.07 17.16
C ALA A 196 -17.76 0.22 16.18
N ASP A 197 -18.96 0.49 16.69
CA ASP A 197 -20.14 0.96 15.94
C ASP A 197 -19.96 2.38 15.35
N LYS A 198 -19.03 3.13 15.91
CA LYS A 198 -18.71 4.50 15.51
C LYS A 198 -17.47 4.60 14.63
N LEU A 199 -16.63 3.57 14.62
CA LEU A 199 -15.39 3.51 13.85
C LEU A 199 -15.64 3.26 12.36
N GLY A 200 -14.96 4.04 11.52
CA GLY A 200 -15.02 3.90 10.07
C GLY A 200 -14.18 4.96 9.37
N LYS A 201 -14.11 4.88 8.04
CA LYS A 201 -13.39 5.88 7.22
C LYS A 201 -13.90 7.30 7.50
N ASN A 202 -15.20 7.42 7.78
CA ASN A 202 -15.88 8.70 7.95
C ASN A 202 -15.91 9.17 9.42
N LEU A 203 -14.97 8.72 10.25
CA LEU A 203 -15.01 9.01 11.68
C LEU A 203 -14.89 10.52 11.97
N LEU A 204 -14.09 11.24 11.18
CA LEU A 204 -13.85 12.67 11.41
C LEU A 204 -14.95 13.54 10.80
N GLU A 205 -15.76 12.98 9.92
CA GLU A 205 -16.88 13.59 9.22
C GLU A 205 -18.20 13.45 10.01
N ARG A 206 -18.18 12.69 11.12
CA ARG A 206 -19.34 12.47 11.98
C ARG A 206 -19.52 13.59 12.99
N THR A 207 -20.68 14.24 12.95
CA THR A 207 -21.06 15.32 13.86
C THR A 207 -21.66 14.84 15.19
N ASP A 208 -21.91 13.53 15.32
CA ASP A 208 -22.55 12.92 16.50
C ASP A 208 -21.54 12.37 17.53
N LEU A 209 -20.24 12.56 17.28
CA LEU A 209 -19.17 12.19 18.18
C LEU A 209 -18.89 13.36 19.13
N GLY A 210 -19.59 13.39 20.27
CA GLY A 210 -19.14 14.20 21.42
C GLY A 210 -17.66 13.93 21.66
N GLY A 211 -16.86 14.99 21.77
CA GLY A 211 -15.40 14.99 21.55
C GLY A 211 -14.62 13.82 22.16
N LEU A 212 -13.55 13.40 21.46
CA LEU A 212 -12.68 12.30 21.87
C LEU A 212 -11.96 12.63 23.19
N THR A 213 -12.07 11.75 24.17
CA THR A 213 -11.30 11.84 25.41
C THR A 213 -9.91 11.22 25.22
N PRO A 214 -8.84 11.85 25.72
CA PRO A 214 -7.52 11.23 25.69
C PRO A 214 -7.54 9.90 26.46
N SER A 215 -6.93 8.85 25.89
CA SER A 215 -6.81 7.57 26.57
C SER A 215 -6.01 7.75 27.88
N PRO A 216 -6.25 6.93 28.93
CA PRO A 216 -5.35 6.89 30.09
C PRO A 216 -3.89 6.51 29.74
N ALA A 217 -3.64 5.98 28.53
CA ALA A 217 -2.29 5.77 27.98
C ALA A 217 -1.67 7.03 27.34
N ALA A 218 -2.43 8.12 27.18
CA ALA A 218 -1.94 9.39 26.66
C ALA A 218 -1.09 10.11 27.73
N LEU A 219 0.14 10.46 27.37
CA LEU A 219 1.06 11.15 28.26
C LEU A 219 0.51 12.52 28.70
N PRO A 220 0.72 12.92 29.97
CA PRO A 220 0.29 14.22 30.46
C PRO A 220 1.22 15.30 29.89
N GLY A 221 0.74 16.10 28.91
CA GLY A 221 1.53 17.21 28.39
C GLY A 221 1.00 18.04 27.22
N ALA A 222 -0.13 17.70 26.60
CA ALA A 222 -0.61 18.43 25.41
C ALA A 222 -2.02 19.00 25.61
N THR A 223 -2.14 20.09 26.38
CA THR A 223 -3.31 20.99 26.30
C THR A 223 -2.95 22.17 25.41
N ALA A 224 -3.18 22.05 24.11
CA ALA A 224 -3.33 23.19 23.22
C ALA A 224 -4.79 23.24 22.77
N ALA A 225 -5.58 24.07 23.43
CA ALA A 225 -6.94 24.38 22.99
C ALA A 225 -6.86 25.19 21.68
N LEU A 226 -7.29 24.60 20.58
CA LEU A 226 -7.55 25.33 19.34
C LEU A 226 -9.06 25.58 19.25
N ALA A 227 -9.44 26.84 19.39
CA ALA A 227 -10.78 27.31 19.11
C ALA A 227 -11.01 27.26 17.59
N VAL A 228 -11.97 26.47 17.14
CA VAL A 228 -12.48 26.50 15.75
C VAL A 228 -13.64 27.48 15.71
N SER A 229 -13.45 28.60 15.03
CA SER A 229 -14.54 29.49 14.62
C SER A 229 -15.33 28.87 13.47
N SER A 230 -16.65 28.83 13.60
CA SER A 230 -17.60 28.42 12.57
C SER A 230 -17.45 29.27 11.30
N VAL A 231 -17.39 28.62 10.14
CA VAL A 231 -17.44 29.27 8.83
C VAL A 231 -18.80 28.96 8.21
N ASP A 232 -19.40 30.01 7.66
CA ASP A 232 -20.77 30.14 7.14
C ASP A 232 -21.03 29.24 5.91
N ASP A 233 -22.25 28.69 5.82
CA ASP A 233 -22.72 27.82 4.73
C ASP A 233 -22.94 28.64 3.44
N GLY A 234 -21.96 28.60 2.53
CA GLY A 234 -22.08 29.12 1.17
C GLY A 234 -22.64 28.08 0.20
N GLU A 235 -23.70 28.46 -0.53
CA GLU A 235 -24.45 27.66 -1.50
C GLU A 235 -23.62 26.85 -2.52
N ASP A 236 -24.00 25.57 -2.67
CA ASP A 236 -23.53 24.61 -3.65
C ASP A 236 -24.03 24.95 -5.07
N PRO A 237 -23.17 25.23 -6.06
CA PRO A 237 -23.59 25.61 -7.40
C PRO A 237 -23.91 24.43 -8.33
N ALA A 238 -24.01 23.18 -7.85
CA ALA A 238 -24.29 22.01 -8.69
C ALA A 238 -25.77 21.84 -9.11
N GLY A 239 -26.49 22.94 -9.29
CA GLY A 239 -27.83 22.94 -9.88
C GLY A 239 -27.81 23.39 -11.35
N LYS A 240 -27.65 22.45 -12.30
CA LYS A 240 -28.23 22.52 -13.65
C LYS A 240 -28.11 21.21 -14.42
N THR A 241 -29.24 20.79 -14.97
CA THR A 241 -29.55 19.54 -15.65
C THR A 241 -29.02 19.45 -17.09
N GLY A 242 -28.71 18.21 -17.53
CA GLY A 242 -29.05 17.73 -18.87
C GLY A 242 -27.94 17.64 -19.92
N ALA A 243 -27.19 16.54 -19.95
CA ALA A 243 -26.54 16.03 -21.14
C ALA A 243 -26.40 14.49 -21.05
N THR A 244 -27.32 13.76 -21.68
CA THR A 244 -27.20 12.32 -21.91
C THR A 244 -26.25 12.10 -23.08
N GLY A 245 -25.01 11.77 -22.77
CA GLY A 245 -23.96 11.43 -23.73
C GLY A 245 -22.63 11.45 -23.00
N CYS A 246 -22.21 10.31 -22.45
CA CYS A 246 -20.83 10.17 -22.00
C CYS A 246 -19.96 10.11 -23.26
N ASP A 247 -19.34 11.24 -23.59
CA ASP A 247 -18.17 11.21 -24.46
C ASP A 247 -17.16 10.22 -23.87
N PRO A 248 -16.54 9.36 -24.69
CA PRO A 248 -15.46 8.50 -24.21
C PRO A 248 -14.40 9.39 -23.58
N GLY A 249 -14.06 9.10 -22.32
CA GLY A 249 -13.07 9.88 -21.58
C GLY A 249 -11.73 9.93 -22.34
N PRO A 250 -10.85 10.89 -22.02
CA PRO A 250 -9.58 11.11 -22.74
C PRO A 250 -8.63 9.89 -22.70
N ASP A 251 -8.96 8.86 -21.92
CA ASP A 251 -8.21 7.62 -21.80
C ASP A 251 -8.70 6.52 -22.76
N ALA A 252 -9.78 6.73 -23.53
CA ALA A 252 -10.33 5.73 -24.44
C ALA A 252 -9.36 5.35 -25.57
N GLU A 253 -8.43 6.24 -25.92
CA GLU A 253 -7.38 5.96 -26.91
C GLU A 253 -6.40 4.88 -26.43
N PHE A 254 -6.28 4.66 -25.11
CA PHE A 254 -5.42 3.63 -24.54
C PHE A 254 -6.00 2.21 -24.64
N GLU A 255 -7.30 2.06 -24.95
CA GLU A 255 -7.89 0.72 -25.18
C GLU A 255 -7.25 0.02 -26.37
N ASN A 256 -6.81 0.78 -27.38
CA ASN A 256 -6.12 0.25 -28.56
C ASN A 256 -4.69 -0.23 -28.27
N LEU A 257 -4.15 0.04 -27.06
CA LEU A 257 -2.84 -0.43 -26.62
C LEU A 257 -2.92 -1.72 -25.78
N LEU A 258 -4.13 -2.19 -25.47
CA LEU A 258 -4.32 -3.45 -24.77
C LEU A 258 -3.94 -4.62 -25.68
N THR A 259 -3.12 -5.51 -25.17
CA THR A 259 -2.77 -6.79 -25.80
C THR A 259 -3.69 -7.89 -25.29
N GLU A 260 -3.79 -9.02 -26.00
CA GLU A 260 -4.56 -10.20 -25.57
C GLU A 260 -4.14 -10.70 -24.17
N GLU A 261 -2.89 -10.45 -23.77
CA GLU A 261 -2.35 -10.81 -22.45
C GLU A 261 -2.78 -9.86 -21.32
N ASP A 262 -3.35 -8.71 -21.68
CA ASP A 262 -3.88 -7.73 -20.72
C ASP A 262 -5.30 -8.08 -20.29
N HIS A 263 -6.03 -8.84 -21.10
CA HIS A 263 -7.38 -9.27 -20.75
C HIS A 263 -7.36 -10.31 -19.62
N VAL A 264 -7.91 -9.97 -18.46
CA VAL A 264 -8.13 -10.93 -17.37
C VAL A 264 -9.20 -11.94 -17.83
N PRO A 265 -8.93 -13.26 -17.83
CA PRO A 265 -9.93 -14.25 -18.17
C PRO A 265 -11.13 -14.10 -17.23
N ALA A 266 -12.34 -14.08 -17.79
CA ALA A 266 -13.56 -14.04 -17.00
C ALA A 266 -13.56 -15.24 -16.04
N ILE A 267 -13.53 -14.97 -14.74
CA ILE A 267 -13.77 -15.99 -13.71
C ILE A 267 -15.21 -16.43 -13.91
N LEU A 268 -15.40 -17.61 -14.51
CA LEU A 268 -16.69 -18.29 -14.55
C LEU A 268 -17.10 -18.58 -13.11
N HIS A 269 -17.94 -17.71 -12.54
CA HIS A 269 -18.69 -18.03 -11.33
C HIS A 269 -19.65 -19.17 -11.67
N VAL A 270 -19.24 -20.41 -11.36
CA VAL A 270 -20.17 -21.53 -11.26
C VAL A 270 -21.04 -21.26 -10.04
N ALA A 271 -22.20 -20.66 -10.27
CA ALA A 271 -23.24 -20.52 -9.26
C ALA A 271 -23.85 -21.90 -8.97
N THR A 272 -23.43 -22.53 -7.88
CA THR A 272 -24.21 -23.62 -7.28
C THR A 272 -25.44 -23.03 -6.60
N ALA A 273 -26.61 -23.21 -7.21
CA ALA A 273 -27.89 -22.84 -6.61
C ALA A 273 -28.21 -23.71 -5.38
N PRO A 274 -28.87 -23.17 -4.34
CA PRO A 274 -29.31 -23.96 -3.19
C PRO A 274 -30.55 -24.78 -3.57
N GLY A 275 -30.45 -26.09 -3.38
CA GLY A 275 -31.54 -27.05 -3.63
C GLY A 275 -32.72 -26.80 -2.69
N ALA A 276 -33.91 -26.75 -3.28
CA ALA A 276 -35.18 -26.70 -2.59
C ALA A 276 -35.47 -28.04 -1.89
N ASP A 277 -35.74 -27.99 -0.58
CA ASP A 277 -36.32 -29.07 0.19
C ASP A 277 -37.71 -29.42 -0.37
N LYS A 278 -37.81 -30.58 -1.03
CA LYS A 278 -39.08 -31.27 -1.25
C LYS A 278 -39.36 -32.17 -0.05
N LYS A 279 -40.38 -31.79 0.72
CA LYS A 279 -41.18 -32.71 1.53
C LYS A 279 -41.81 -33.76 0.61
N GLU A 280 -41.55 -35.04 0.87
CA GLU A 280 -42.49 -36.14 0.62
C GLU A 280 -42.15 -37.33 1.53
N SER A 281 -43.14 -37.67 2.37
CA SER A 281 -43.46 -38.94 3.04
C SER A 281 -42.55 -40.18 2.81
N VAL A 282 -42.09 -40.80 3.90
CA VAL A 282 -42.73 -41.94 4.63
C VAL A 282 -42.31 -41.86 6.09
#